data_AF-A0A0B7JYL2-F1
#
_entry.id   AF-A0A0B7JYL2-F1
#
_cell.length_a   1.000
_cell.length_b   1.000
_cell.length_c   1.000
_cell.angle_alpha   90.00
_cell.angle_beta   90.00
_cell.angle_gamma   90.00
#
_symmetry.space_group_name_H-M   'P 1'
#
loop_
_entity.id
_entity.type
_entity.pdbx_description
1 polymer ?
#
loop_
_entity_poly.entity_id
_entity_poly.type
_entity_poly.pdbx_seq_one_letter_code
_entity_poly.pdbx_strand_id
1 'polypeptide(L)'
;MPARDQKPVSHARELLPRFHVIRDDGHTIKVVRAMLIGQEVSKPYAGKDWIRIQTDDDWLRMHYLLLDGVEGQPSQWVRSAGFEQAWEDVPQRT
;
A
#
# COMPACT_ATOMS: atom_id res chain seq x y z
N MET A 1 -16.14 9.78 9.52
CA MET A 1 -15.09 9.79 8.48
C MET A 1 -14.32 11.10 8.58
N PRO A 2 -13.17 11.19 9.27
CA PRO A 2 -12.43 12.45 9.26
C PRO A 2 -11.58 12.57 7.96
N ALA A 3 -11.87 13.66 7.24
CA ALA A 3 -11.14 14.38 6.19
C ALA A 3 -10.24 13.61 5.18
N ARG A 4 -10.74 13.44 3.94
CA ARG A 4 -9.99 13.07 2.73
C ARG A 4 -9.28 14.28 2.07
N ASP A 5 -8.76 15.22 2.86
CA ASP A 5 -8.13 16.45 2.36
C ASP A 5 -6.66 16.54 2.80
N GLN A 6 -5.83 15.61 2.32
CA GLN A 6 -4.38 15.80 2.32
C GLN A 6 -3.91 15.97 0.88
N LYS A 7 -3.15 17.03 0.61
CA LYS A 7 -2.47 17.22 -0.67
C LYS A 7 -1.71 15.94 -1.02
N PRO A 8 -1.90 15.37 -2.23
CA PRO A 8 -1.09 14.24 -2.67
C PRO A 8 0.39 14.61 -2.57
N VAL A 9 1.20 13.71 -2.02
CA VAL A 9 2.66 13.87 -2.05
C VAL A 9 3.17 13.60 -3.47
N SER A 10 4.38 14.06 -3.78
CA SER A 10 4.96 13.88 -5.12
C SER A 10 5.71 12.55 -5.26
N HIS A 11 6.24 12.00 -4.17
CA HIS A 11 7.00 10.76 -4.18
C HIS A 11 6.53 9.78 -3.11
N ALA A 12 6.53 8.49 -3.43
CA ALA A 12 6.12 7.42 -2.50
C ALA A 12 6.86 7.46 -1.16
N ARG A 13 8.15 7.84 -1.15
CA ARG A 13 8.97 7.94 0.07
C ARG A 13 8.44 8.97 1.07
N GLU A 14 7.71 9.98 0.62
CA GLU A 14 7.11 11.00 1.50
C GLU A 14 5.99 10.41 2.38
N LEU A 15 5.47 9.23 2.06
CA LEU A 15 4.47 8.51 2.88
C LEU A 15 5.09 7.71 4.03
N LEU A 16 6.42 7.53 4.09
CA LEU A 16 7.09 6.73 5.13
C LEU A 16 6.70 7.11 6.57
N PRO A 17 6.59 8.40 6.95
CA PRO A 17 6.17 8.77 8.30
C PRO A 17 4.78 8.22 8.67
N ARG A 18 3.85 8.16 7.71
CA ARG A 18 2.50 7.61 7.93
C ARG A 18 2.53 6.10 8.12
N PHE A 19 3.40 5.40 7.40
CA PHE A 19 3.58 3.95 7.60
C PHE A 19 4.31 3.61 8.91
N HIS A 20 5.30 4.40 9.33
CA HIS A 20 6.07 4.13 10.54
C HIS A 20 5.27 4.22 11.84
N VAL A 21 4.18 4.99 11.86
CA VAL A 21 3.31 5.11 13.04
C VAL A 21 2.29 3.98 13.16
N ILE A 22 2.14 3.14 12.12
CA ILE A 22 1.25 1.99 12.15
C ILE A 22 1.84 0.94 13.08
N ARG A 23 1.08 0.60 14.12
CA ARG A 23 1.44 -0.46 15.06
C ARG A 23 0.97 -1.80 14.51
N ASP A 24 1.90 -2.54 13.94
CA ASP A 24 1.78 -3.95 13.58
C ASP A 24 3.09 -4.69 13.93
N ASP A 25 3.17 -5.99 13.66
CA ASP A 25 4.39 -6.81 13.81
C ASP A 25 5.36 -6.66 12.62
N GLY A 26 5.27 -5.53 11.91
CA GLY A 26 6.18 -5.11 10.85
C GLY A 26 5.77 -5.55 9.44
N HIS A 27 4.59 -6.14 9.25
CA HIS A 27 4.13 -6.55 7.92
C HIS A 27 3.99 -5.35 6.97
N THR A 28 3.34 -4.27 7.41
CA THR A 28 3.12 -3.05 6.61
C THR A 28 4.46 -2.45 6.17
N ILE A 29 5.38 -2.21 7.11
CA ILE A 29 6.65 -1.56 6.77
C ILE A 29 7.55 -2.45 5.91
N LYS A 30 7.45 -3.78 6.03
CA LYS A 30 8.13 -4.73 5.13
C LYS A 30 7.58 -4.63 3.70
N VAL A 31 6.27 -4.51 3.53
CA VAL A 31 5.64 -4.29 2.21
C VAL A 31 6.08 -2.96 1.60
N VAL A 32 6.05 -1.86 2.38
CA VAL A 32 6.52 -0.55 1.92
C VAL A 32 7.98 -0.61 1.48
N ARG A 33 8.86 -1.24 2.28
CA ARG A 33 10.26 -1.45 1.90
C ARG A 33 10.39 -2.23 0.60
N ALA A 34 9.62 -3.31 0.43
CA ALA A 34 9.63 -4.11 -0.79
C ALA A 34 9.17 -3.30 -2.01
N MET A 35 8.14 -2.46 -1.88
CA MET A 35 7.67 -1.59 -2.96
C MET A 35 8.73 -0.54 -3.34
N LEU A 36 9.35 0.13 -2.38
CA LEU A 36 10.40 1.11 -2.64
C LEU A 36 11.63 0.47 -3.30
N ILE A 37 12.05 -0.72 -2.85
CA ILE A 37 13.13 -1.46 -3.50
C ILE A 37 12.71 -1.87 -4.91
N GLY A 38 11.49 -2.42 -5.06
CA GLY A 38 10.90 -2.82 -6.34
C GLY A 38 10.94 -1.69 -7.36
N GLN A 39 10.50 -0.49 -6.96
CA GLN A 39 10.55 0.71 -7.78
C GLN A 39 11.95 1.03 -8.27
N GLU A 40 12.96 1.00 -7.41
CA GLU A 40 14.34 1.31 -7.80
C GLU A 40 14.93 0.24 -8.72
N VAL A 41 14.77 -1.04 -8.38
CA VAL A 41 15.39 -2.14 -9.14
C VAL A 41 14.67 -2.41 -10.46
N SER A 42 13.42 -1.98 -10.62
CA SER A 42 12.67 -2.15 -11.87
C SER A 42 12.98 -1.08 -12.92
N LYS A 43 13.58 0.06 -12.54
CA LYS A 43 13.87 1.19 -13.46
C LYS A 43 14.59 0.78 -14.76
N PRO A 44 15.63 -0.08 -14.74
CA PRO A 44 16.32 -0.48 -15.97
C PRO A 44 15.44 -1.27 -16.96
N TYR A 45 14.31 -1.80 -16.49
CA TYR A 45 13.38 -2.60 -17.26
C TYR A 45 12.13 -1.81 -17.71
N ALA A 46 12.11 -0.49 -17.51
CA ALA A 46 11.02 0.36 -17.99
C ALA A 46 10.78 0.17 -19.50
N GLY A 47 9.50 0.08 -19.90
CA GLY A 47 9.09 -0.15 -21.28
C GLY A 47 9.16 -1.62 -21.76
N LYS A 48 9.56 -2.57 -20.90
CA LYS A 48 9.40 -4.01 -21.20
C LYS A 48 7.94 -4.42 -20.98
N ASP A 49 7.41 -5.23 -21.89
CA ASP A 49 6.02 -5.73 -21.90
C ASP A 49 5.64 -6.53 -20.63
N TRP A 50 6.61 -7.20 -20.01
CA TRP A 50 6.42 -7.94 -18.76
C TRP A 50 6.48 -7.07 -17.50
N ILE A 51 6.93 -5.80 -17.57
CA ILE A 51 6.87 -4.87 -16.44
C ILE A 51 5.51 -4.17 -16.41
N ARG A 52 4.72 -4.48 -15.38
CA ARG A 52 3.35 -3.93 -15.23
C ARG A 52 3.27 -2.63 -14.45
N ILE A 53 4.23 -2.37 -13.56
CA ILE A 53 4.31 -1.14 -12.76
C ILE A 53 5.46 -0.33 -13.33
N GLN A 54 5.15 0.73 -14.07
CA GLN A 54 6.13 1.36 -14.96
C GLN A 54 6.54 2.75 -14.49
N THR A 55 5.61 3.52 -13.93
CA THR A 55 5.84 4.93 -13.60
C THR A 55 5.94 5.14 -12.09
N ASP A 56 6.62 6.21 -11.69
CA ASP A 56 6.65 6.63 -10.28
C ASP A 56 5.23 6.90 -9.73
N ASP A 57 4.32 7.36 -10.58
CA ASP A 57 2.90 7.53 -10.25
C ASP A 57 2.20 6.19 -9.97
N ASP A 58 2.51 5.12 -10.71
CA ASP A 58 1.95 3.79 -10.45
C ASP A 58 2.40 3.28 -9.08
N TRP A 59 3.70 3.43 -8.77
CA TRP A 59 4.25 3.10 -7.47
C TRP A 59 3.62 3.93 -6.35
N LEU A 60 3.44 5.24 -6.56
CA LEU A 60 2.77 6.12 -5.60
C LEU A 60 1.33 5.69 -5.34
N ARG A 61 0.55 5.37 -6.39
CA ARG A 61 -0.81 4.83 -6.24
C ARG A 61 -0.83 3.52 -5.45
N MET A 62 0.13 2.62 -5.68
CA MET A 62 0.23 1.38 -4.90
C MET A 62 0.48 1.64 -3.41
N HIS A 63 1.31 2.63 -3.06
CA HIS A 63 1.50 3.01 -1.66
C HIS A 63 0.21 3.59 -1.06
N TYR A 64 -0.55 4.41 -1.81
CA TYR A 64 -1.86 4.89 -1.35
C TYR A 64 -2.89 3.76 -1.19
N LEU A 65 -2.89 2.76 -2.08
CA LEU A 65 -3.75 1.58 -1.95
C LEU A 65 -3.41 0.79 -0.68
N LEU A 66 -2.13 0.59 -0.38
CA LEU A 66 -1.71 -0.03 0.87
C LEU A 66 -2.18 0.80 2.05
N LEU A 67 -1.91 2.11 2.04
CA LEU A 67 -2.23 3.04 3.13
C LEU A 67 -3.73 3.06 3.45
N ASP A 68 -4.59 3.08 2.42
CA ASP A 68 -6.05 2.98 2.57
C ASP A 68 -6.49 1.64 3.19
N GLY A 69 -5.69 0.58 3.03
CA GLY A 69 -5.92 -0.74 3.62
C GLY A 69 -5.45 -0.89 5.07
N VAL A 70 -4.61 0.01 5.59
CA VAL A 70 -3.98 -0.15 6.92
C VAL A 70 -4.20 1.04 7.86
N GLU A 71 -4.29 2.26 7.33
CA GLU A 71 -4.35 3.46 8.14
C GLU A 71 -5.77 3.68 8.67
N GLY A 72 -5.92 3.73 10.00
CA GLY A 72 -7.22 3.93 10.64
C GLY A 72 -8.21 2.77 10.49
N GLN A 73 -7.78 1.63 9.95
CA GLN A 73 -8.63 0.45 9.79
C GLN A 73 -8.75 -0.33 11.11
N PRO A 74 -9.94 -0.92 11.40
CA PRO A 74 -10.18 -1.67 12.65
C PRO A 74 -9.40 -2.99 12.70
N SER A 75 -9.14 -3.59 11.54
CA SER A 75 -8.22 -4.71 11.37
C SER A 75 -7.29 -4.41 10.21
N GLN A 76 -6.00 -4.70 10.39
CA GLN A 76 -4.98 -4.54 9.35
C GLN A 76 -4.87 -5.77 8.44
N TRP A 77 -5.36 -6.93 8.90
CA TRP A 77 -5.11 -8.21 8.24
C TRP A 77 -6.34 -9.12 8.32
N VAL A 78 -6.69 -9.73 7.18
CA VAL A 78 -7.67 -10.80 7.12
C VAL A 78 -6.95 -12.11 7.46
N ARG A 79 -7.20 -12.65 8.64
CA ARG A 79 -6.68 -13.97 9.04
C ARG A 79 -7.50 -15.05 8.36
N SER A 80 -6.85 -16.12 7.90
CA SER A 80 -7.55 -17.23 7.26
C SER A 80 -8.32 -16.83 5.99
N ALA A 81 -7.75 -15.90 5.21
CA ALA A 81 -8.35 -15.31 3.99
C ALA A 81 -8.78 -16.30 2.89
N GLY A 82 -8.47 -17.59 3.02
CA GLY A 82 -8.99 -18.66 2.15
C GLY A 82 -10.39 -19.18 2.50
N PHE A 83 -10.95 -18.78 3.64
CA PHE A 83 -12.29 -19.14 4.08
C PHE A 83 -13.24 -17.94 3.95
N GLU A 84 -14.46 -18.15 3.46
CA GLU A 84 -15.45 -17.09 3.24
C GLU A 84 -15.78 -16.32 4.53
N GLN A 85 -15.80 -17.04 5.66
CA GLN A 85 -16.08 -16.48 6.99
C GLN A 85 -15.05 -15.42 7.41
N ALA A 86 -13.81 -15.50 6.90
CA ALA A 86 -12.78 -14.51 7.22
C ALA A 86 -13.11 -13.11 6.67
N TRP A 87 -14.02 -13.02 5.72
CA TRP A 87 -14.36 -11.79 5.00
C TRP A 87 -15.67 -11.14 5.48
N GLU A 88 -16.42 -11.76 6.39
CA GLU A 88 -17.75 -11.29 6.82
C GLU A 88 -17.73 -9.86 7.37
N ASP A 89 -16.68 -9.50 8.12
CA ASP A 89 -16.53 -8.17 8.72
C ASP A 89 -15.73 -7.18 7.84
N VAL A 90 -15.31 -7.58 6.64
CA VAL A 90 -14.56 -6.71 5.72
C VAL A 90 -15.55 -5.87 4.91
N PRO A 91 -15.53 -4.52 5.04
CA PRO A 91 -16.47 -3.68 4.30
C PRO A 91 -16.28 -3.84 2.80
N GLN A 92 -17.37 -4.06 2.06
CA GLN A 92 -17.35 -3.95 0.61
C GLN A 92 -17.08 -2.49 0.22
N ARG A 93 -16.04 -2.26 -0.58
CA ARG A 93 -15.74 -0.94 -1.13
C ARG A 93 -16.50 -0.78 -2.45
N THR A 94 -17.44 0.16 -2.50
CA THR A 94 -18.14 0.63 -3.71
C THR A 94 -17.35 1.71 -4.43
#